data_AF-A0AAP0NE13-F1
#
_entry.id   AF-A0AAP0NE13-F1
#
_cell.length_a   1.000
_cell.length_b   1.000
_cell.length_c   1.000
_cell.angle_alpha   90.00
_cell.angle_beta   90.00
_cell.angle_gamma   90.00
#
_symmetry.space_group_name_H-M   'P 1'
#
loop_
_entity.id
_entity.type
_entity.pdbx_description
1 polymer ?
#
loop_
_entity_poly.entity_id
_entity_poly.type
_entity_poly.pdbx_seq_one_letter_code
_entity_poly.pdbx_strand_id
1 'polypeptide(L)'
;MNERGGIVEGAFLVVICKFCLYQVMHVLGFDPHAFAHFRDERKRRRNQVTEQAMDEKLGRMVTRVVLPRVVMHSRYHYGAFSENLTGLELEDGGGRGTSGSHWEKRLLMNEIMTGSVDTRSVVSKMTLALLEDSGWYQANYSMADGLDWGRYQGTDFVTSPCNHWKGAYHCNTTQLSGCTYNREAEGYCPIVSYSGDLPQWARYFPQANKGGQSSLADYCTYFVAYSDGSCTDTNSARAPDRMLGEVRGSSSRCMASSLVRTGFVRGSTTQGNGCYQHRCINNSLEVAVDGVWKVCPEAGGPVQFPGFNGDLICPAYHELCSTAPVLVSGQCAYSCNFNGDCIDGKCQCFLGFHGYDCSKRFCPSNCNGHGKCLPNGVCECENGYTGIDCSTAVCDEQCSLHGGVCDNGVCEFRCSDYAGYSCQNTSMLLSSLPVCQSVLAKDVSGQHCAPSDASILQQLEEVVVMPNYHRLFPTGARKILNIFGNGYCDEAATRLACWISIQKCDKDGDNRLRVCHSACQAYNLACGASLDCSDQTLFSGEEEGEGQCTGSGEMKPSWFTRMLSRFYISSISLKGMFVKYRQL
;
A
#
# COMPACT_ATOMS: atom_id res chain seq x y z
N MET A 1 13.10 -33.40 31.86
CA MET A 1 13.15 -31.93 31.81
C MET A 1 13.89 -31.52 30.54
N ASN A 2 13.22 -31.43 29.37
CA ASN A 2 13.73 -30.66 28.22
C ASN A 2 12.73 -30.51 27.04
N GLU A 3 11.42 -30.46 27.28
CA GLU A 3 10.43 -30.26 26.19
C GLU A 3 9.68 -28.91 26.26
N ARG A 4 9.84 -28.12 27.34
CA ARG A 4 9.20 -26.79 27.44
C ARG A 4 10.01 -25.64 26.84
N GLY A 5 11.27 -25.87 26.47
CA GLY A 5 12.14 -24.85 25.85
C GLY A 5 11.88 -24.64 24.36
N GLY A 6 11.55 -25.69 23.60
CA GLY A 6 11.41 -25.61 22.14
C GLY A 6 10.12 -24.96 21.64
N ILE A 7 9.04 -24.96 22.44
CA ILE A 7 7.75 -24.39 22.05
C ILE A 7 7.79 -22.84 22.10
N VAL A 8 8.52 -22.28 23.07
CA VAL A 8 8.70 -20.83 23.21
C VAL A 8 9.60 -20.29 22.10
N GLU A 9 10.68 -21.01 21.74
CA GLU A 9 11.50 -20.66 20.57
C GLU A 9 10.72 -20.75 19.25
N GLY A 10 9.90 -21.79 19.07
CA GLY A 10 9.10 -21.96 17.85
C GLY A 10 8.05 -20.86 17.64
N ALA A 11 7.30 -20.49 18.68
CA ALA A 11 6.32 -19.41 18.60
C ALA A 11 6.99 -18.04 18.36
N PHE A 12 8.14 -17.81 19.01
CA PHE A 12 8.93 -16.59 18.81
C PHE A 12 9.50 -16.52 17.37
N LEU A 13 9.98 -17.63 16.82
CA LEU A 13 10.42 -17.71 15.42
C LEU A 13 9.29 -17.43 14.44
N VAL A 14 8.08 -17.96 14.69
CA VAL A 14 6.92 -17.73 13.83
C VAL A 14 6.53 -16.26 13.80
N VAL A 15 6.50 -15.59 14.96
CA VAL A 15 6.20 -14.14 15.02
C VAL A 15 7.29 -13.33 14.33
N ILE A 16 8.58 -13.66 14.53
CA ILE A 16 9.68 -13.00 13.81
C ILE A 16 9.56 -13.21 12.30
N CYS A 17 9.28 -14.42 11.85
CA CYS A 17 9.13 -14.72 10.43
C CYS A 17 7.98 -13.93 9.80
N LYS A 18 6.84 -13.82 10.51
CA LYS A 18 5.71 -12.99 10.07
C LYS A 18 6.03 -11.50 10.08
N PHE A 19 6.80 -11.02 11.05
CA PHE A 19 7.29 -9.64 11.04
C PHE A 19 8.25 -9.38 9.86
N CYS A 20 9.13 -10.33 9.54
CA CYS A 20 9.98 -10.23 8.35
C CYS A 20 9.14 -10.22 7.06
N LEU A 21 8.15 -11.11 6.94
CA LEU A 21 7.21 -11.12 5.81
C LEU A 21 6.47 -9.80 5.67
N TYR A 22 5.98 -9.24 6.76
CA TYR A 22 5.34 -7.92 6.81
C TYR A 22 6.25 -6.81 6.24
N GLN A 23 7.51 -6.75 6.67
CA GLN A 23 8.47 -5.78 6.13
C GLN A 23 8.79 -6.03 4.64
N VAL A 24 8.84 -7.30 4.23
CA VAL A 24 9.02 -7.68 2.83
C VAL A 24 7.86 -7.18 1.97
N MET A 25 6.61 -7.24 2.45
CA MET A 25 5.46 -6.73 1.67
C MET A 25 5.56 -5.22 1.39
N HIS A 26 6.07 -4.42 2.32
CA HIS A 26 6.36 -3.00 2.05
C HIS A 26 7.41 -2.85 0.95
N VAL A 27 8.52 -3.59 1.04
CA VAL A 27 9.59 -3.59 0.01
C VAL A 27 9.07 -4.03 -1.35
N LEU A 28 8.13 -4.99 -1.38
CA LEU A 28 7.55 -5.48 -2.62
C LEU A 28 6.59 -4.49 -3.27
N GLY A 29 6.05 -3.50 -2.53
CA GLY A 29 5.22 -2.46 -3.11
C GLY A 29 4.00 -2.04 -2.30
N PHE A 30 3.79 -2.59 -1.10
CA PHE A 30 2.74 -2.12 -0.19
C PHE A 30 3.21 -0.85 0.53
N ASP A 31 3.31 0.26 -0.19
CA ASP A 31 3.70 1.55 0.37
C ASP A 31 3.10 2.69 -0.48
N PRO A 32 2.64 3.80 0.11
CA PRO A 32 2.07 4.93 -0.63
C PRO A 32 2.98 5.49 -1.72
N HIS A 33 4.31 5.47 -1.53
CA HIS A 33 5.24 5.91 -2.56
C HIS A 33 5.29 4.88 -3.69
N ALA A 34 5.31 3.59 -3.35
CA ALA A 34 5.24 2.52 -4.36
C ALA A 34 3.94 2.57 -5.16
N PHE A 35 2.81 2.94 -4.55
CA PHE A 35 1.51 3.09 -5.24
C PHE A 35 1.59 4.06 -6.41
N ALA A 36 2.37 5.14 -6.29
CA ALA A 36 2.56 6.10 -7.37
C ALA A 36 3.18 5.47 -8.63
N HIS A 37 3.84 4.33 -8.51
CA HIS A 37 4.52 3.63 -9.60
C HIS A 37 3.74 2.44 -10.17
N PHE A 38 2.55 2.15 -9.63
CA PHE A 38 1.75 1.03 -10.09
C PHE A 38 1.37 1.19 -11.56
N ARG A 39 1.28 0.05 -12.25
CA ARG A 39 1.06 -0.03 -13.69
C ARG A 39 -0.27 -0.69 -14.02
N ASP A 40 -0.95 -0.14 -15.04
CA ASP A 40 -2.15 -0.75 -15.60
C ASP A 40 -1.82 -2.00 -16.45
N GLU A 41 -2.84 -2.65 -16.99
CA GLU A 41 -2.71 -3.83 -17.84
C GLU A 41 -1.94 -3.53 -19.15
N ARG A 42 -1.89 -2.25 -19.55
CA ARG A 42 -1.10 -1.75 -20.68
C ARG A 42 0.33 -1.38 -20.25
N LYS A 43 0.72 -1.59 -18.99
CA LYS A 43 2.02 -1.19 -18.40
C LYS A 43 2.25 0.32 -18.34
N ARG A 44 1.19 1.13 -18.42
CA ARG A 44 1.25 2.59 -18.21
C ARG A 44 1.04 2.92 -16.75
N ARG A 45 1.48 4.10 -16.30
CA ARG A 45 1.28 4.54 -14.92
C ARG A 45 -0.22 4.59 -14.60
N ARG A 46 -0.64 4.02 -13.47
CA ARG A 46 -2.02 4.15 -13.01
C ARG A 46 -2.25 5.58 -12.55
N ASN A 47 -3.29 6.22 -13.08
CA ASN A 47 -3.67 7.59 -12.69
C ASN A 47 -4.23 7.63 -11.26
N GLN A 48 -4.87 6.54 -10.82
CA GLN A 48 -5.55 6.46 -9.55
C GLN A 48 -5.37 5.07 -8.97
N VAL A 49 -4.69 5.00 -7.82
CA VAL A 49 -4.48 3.78 -7.05
C VAL A 49 -5.27 3.86 -5.75
N THR A 50 -5.19 5.03 -5.12
CA THR A 50 -5.99 5.38 -3.96
C THR A 50 -6.94 6.52 -4.29
N GLU A 51 -8.06 6.55 -3.59
CA GLU A 51 -9.02 7.64 -3.59
C GLU A 51 -9.24 8.08 -2.15
N GLN A 52 -9.12 9.39 -1.90
CA GLN A 52 -9.41 9.94 -0.59
C GLN A 52 -10.68 10.78 -0.67
N ALA A 53 -11.69 10.42 0.12
CA ALA A 53 -12.97 11.10 0.12
C ALA A 53 -13.57 11.16 1.54
N MET A 54 -14.40 12.17 1.79
CA MET A 54 -15.22 12.23 3.00
C MET A 54 -16.28 11.14 2.91
N ASP A 55 -16.28 10.22 3.87
CA ASP A 55 -17.34 9.23 3.98
C ASP A 55 -18.43 9.78 4.91
N GLU A 56 -19.63 10.01 4.37
CA GLU A 56 -20.74 10.56 5.15
C GLU A 56 -21.28 9.60 6.20
N LYS A 57 -21.20 8.27 5.97
CA LYS A 57 -21.68 7.27 6.92
C LYS A 57 -20.72 7.11 8.09
N LEU A 58 -19.43 7.12 7.81
CA LEU A 58 -18.38 7.04 8.83
C LEU A 58 -18.10 8.40 9.47
N GLY A 59 -18.41 9.51 8.80
CA GLY A 59 -18.16 10.87 9.31
C GLY A 59 -16.68 11.25 9.38
N ARG A 60 -15.83 10.60 8.57
CA ARG A 60 -14.38 10.86 8.49
C ARG A 60 -13.87 10.83 7.05
N MET A 61 -12.70 11.43 6.83
CA MET A 61 -11.96 11.25 5.58
C MET A 61 -11.40 9.83 5.53
N VAL A 62 -11.63 9.13 4.42
CA VAL A 62 -11.19 7.75 4.23
C VAL A 62 -10.38 7.66 2.96
N THR A 63 -9.23 6.98 3.04
CA THR A 63 -8.42 6.64 1.87
C THR A 63 -8.70 5.19 1.47
N ARG A 64 -9.11 4.95 0.23
CA ARG A 64 -9.45 3.63 -0.30
C ARG A 64 -8.53 3.25 -1.43
N VAL A 65 -8.04 2.01 -1.45
CA VAL A 65 -7.44 1.40 -2.64
C VAL A 65 -8.57 1.02 -3.60
N VAL A 66 -8.56 1.61 -4.79
CA VAL A 66 -9.59 1.44 -5.83
C VAL A 66 -9.13 0.55 -6.98
N LEU A 67 -8.12 -0.29 -6.73
CA LEU A 67 -7.55 -1.18 -7.72
C LEU A 67 -8.51 -2.33 -8.09
N PRO A 68 -8.59 -2.75 -9.35
CA PRO A 68 -9.66 -3.65 -9.82
C PRO A 68 -9.69 -5.02 -9.13
N ARG A 69 -8.54 -5.69 -8.95
CA ARG A 69 -8.49 -6.99 -8.26
C ARG A 69 -8.66 -6.85 -6.77
N VAL A 70 -8.15 -5.77 -6.16
CA VAL A 70 -8.39 -5.48 -4.73
C VAL A 70 -9.88 -5.36 -4.45
N VAL A 71 -10.59 -4.53 -5.23
CA VAL A 71 -12.05 -4.36 -5.11
C VAL A 71 -12.75 -5.69 -5.31
N MET A 72 -12.43 -6.40 -6.40
CA MET A 72 -13.03 -7.68 -6.73
C MET A 72 -12.85 -8.71 -5.61
N HIS A 73 -11.62 -8.92 -5.11
CA HIS A 73 -11.37 -9.86 -4.01
C HIS A 73 -12.04 -9.45 -2.71
N SER A 74 -12.12 -8.15 -2.40
CA SER A 74 -12.87 -7.63 -1.25
C SER A 74 -14.37 -7.93 -1.37
N ARG A 75 -14.98 -7.71 -2.54
CA ARG A 75 -16.40 -8.02 -2.77
C ARG A 75 -16.70 -9.50 -2.52
N TYR A 76 -15.86 -10.41 -3.00
CA TYR A 76 -16.02 -11.85 -2.73
C TYR A 76 -15.78 -12.22 -1.27
N HIS A 77 -14.83 -11.58 -0.60
CA HIS A 77 -14.55 -11.83 0.82
C HIS A 77 -15.73 -11.44 1.70
N TYR A 78 -16.21 -10.21 1.57
CA TYR A 78 -17.33 -9.70 2.38
C TYR A 78 -18.69 -10.20 1.88
N GLY A 79 -18.79 -10.75 0.66
CA GLY A 79 -20.08 -11.04 0.02
C GLY A 79 -20.86 -9.76 -0.30
N ALA A 80 -20.17 -8.75 -0.83
CA ALA A 80 -20.66 -7.39 -0.99
C ALA A 80 -20.58 -6.92 -2.46
N PHE A 81 -21.44 -7.46 -3.33
CA PHE A 81 -21.41 -7.21 -4.79
C PHE A 81 -22.14 -5.93 -5.26
N SER A 82 -22.17 -4.92 -4.39
CA SER A 82 -22.87 -3.65 -4.64
C SER A 82 -21.90 -2.58 -5.16
N GLU A 83 -22.39 -1.65 -5.99
CA GLU A 83 -21.67 -0.43 -6.40
C GLU A 83 -21.19 0.41 -5.20
N ASN A 84 -21.81 0.27 -4.03
CA ASN A 84 -21.44 0.99 -2.81
C ASN A 84 -20.05 0.59 -2.25
N LEU A 85 -19.51 -0.58 -2.61
CA LEU A 85 -18.14 -0.95 -2.26
C LEU A 85 -17.19 -0.55 -3.40
N THR A 86 -16.67 0.67 -3.33
CA THR A 86 -15.81 1.26 -4.38
C THR A 86 -14.31 0.99 -4.18
N GLY A 87 -13.90 0.60 -2.98
CA GLY A 87 -12.50 0.39 -2.64
C GLY A 87 -12.32 -0.25 -1.27
N LEU A 88 -11.10 -0.69 -0.97
CA LEU A 88 -10.72 -1.22 0.34
C LEU A 88 -9.94 -0.16 1.14
N GLU A 89 -10.33 0.06 2.38
CA GLU A 89 -9.79 1.16 3.18
C GLU A 89 -8.35 0.91 3.63
N LEU A 90 -7.54 1.96 3.57
CA LEU A 90 -6.24 2.04 4.21
C LEU A 90 -6.41 2.69 5.58
N GLU A 91 -5.54 2.26 6.50
CA GLU A 91 -5.44 2.81 7.85
C GLU A 91 -5.23 4.33 7.80
N ASP A 92 -5.97 5.07 8.61
CA ASP A 92 -5.85 6.53 8.76
C ASP A 92 -5.29 6.95 10.13
N GLY A 93 -5.13 6.00 11.05
CA GLY A 93 -4.50 6.17 12.36
C GLY A 93 -3.01 5.81 12.43
N GLY A 94 -2.48 5.75 13.66
CA GLY A 94 -1.12 5.25 13.95
C GLY A 94 0.07 6.13 13.53
N GLY A 95 -0.16 7.26 12.86
CA GLY A 95 0.88 8.22 12.44
C GLY A 95 1.50 7.89 11.08
N ARG A 96 2.56 8.62 10.68
CA ARG A 96 3.15 8.54 9.31
C ARG A 96 3.66 7.16 8.92
N GLY A 97 4.12 6.35 9.87
CA GLY A 97 4.61 4.99 9.61
C GLY A 97 3.50 3.96 9.43
N THR A 98 2.25 4.34 9.70
CA THR A 98 1.11 3.41 9.73
C THR A 98 0.03 3.85 8.75
N SER A 99 -0.40 5.10 8.83
CA SER A 99 -1.42 5.67 7.96
C SER A 99 -1.03 5.58 6.48
N GLY A 100 -1.95 5.09 5.64
CA GLY A 100 -1.76 4.93 4.20
C GLY A 100 -0.89 3.75 3.77
N SER A 101 0.00 3.26 4.64
CA SER A 101 0.88 2.10 4.34
C SER A 101 0.31 0.77 4.81
N HIS A 102 -0.90 0.74 5.38
CA HIS A 102 -1.52 -0.45 5.93
C HIS A 102 -2.99 -0.54 5.57
N TRP A 103 -3.52 -1.75 5.55
CA TRP A 103 -4.95 -1.96 5.55
C TRP A 103 -5.60 -1.50 6.84
N GLU A 104 -6.81 -0.95 6.72
CA GLU A 104 -7.68 -0.59 7.84
C GLU A 104 -7.92 -1.80 8.76
N LYS A 105 -7.43 -1.74 10.00
CA LYS A 105 -7.51 -2.87 10.93
C LYS A 105 -8.95 -3.17 11.31
N ARG A 106 -9.85 -2.18 11.32
CA ARG A 106 -11.29 -2.43 11.51
C ARG A 106 -11.82 -3.47 10.51
N LEU A 107 -11.39 -3.41 9.26
CA LEU A 107 -11.94 -4.24 8.17
C LEU A 107 -11.19 -5.55 7.94
N LEU A 108 -9.90 -5.62 8.29
CA LEU A 108 -9.04 -6.77 7.98
C LEU A 108 -8.37 -7.42 9.20
N MET A 109 -8.41 -6.78 10.36
CA MET A 109 -8.12 -7.32 11.68
C MET A 109 -6.77 -8.04 11.85
N ASN A 110 -6.71 -9.36 11.58
CA ASN A 110 -5.52 -10.20 11.67
C ASN A 110 -4.82 -10.39 10.31
N GLU A 111 -5.13 -9.56 9.31
CA GLU A 111 -4.35 -9.50 8.08
C GLU A 111 -2.96 -8.91 8.37
N ILE A 112 -1.93 -9.48 7.73
CA ILE A 112 -0.53 -9.19 8.01
C ILE A 112 -0.18 -7.71 7.79
N MET A 113 -0.77 -7.05 6.80
CA MET A 113 -0.57 -5.65 6.43
C MET A 113 -1.52 -4.70 7.14
N THR A 114 -2.14 -5.10 8.26
CA THR A 114 -2.74 -4.14 9.19
C THR A 114 -1.64 -3.46 10.02
N GLY A 115 -1.89 -2.28 10.57
CA GLY A 115 -0.90 -1.49 11.34
C GLY A 115 -0.43 -2.12 12.68
N SER A 116 -0.67 -3.41 12.89
CA SER A 116 -0.21 -4.17 14.06
C SER A 116 -0.20 -5.67 13.78
N VAL A 117 0.85 -6.36 14.25
CA VAL A 117 1.01 -7.80 14.05
C VAL A 117 0.18 -8.58 15.07
N ASP A 118 -0.63 -9.52 14.58
CA ASP A 118 -1.36 -10.49 15.40
C ASP A 118 -0.61 -11.83 15.47
N THR A 119 -0.75 -12.56 16.58
CA THR A 119 -0.26 -13.93 16.75
C THR A 119 -0.68 -14.87 15.62
N ARG A 120 -1.87 -14.65 15.05
CA ARG A 120 -2.40 -15.41 13.91
C ARG A 120 -2.54 -14.53 12.66
N SER A 121 -1.50 -13.76 12.35
CA SER A 121 -1.50 -12.93 11.13
C SER A 121 -1.61 -13.79 9.86
N VAL A 122 -2.39 -13.34 8.87
CA VAL A 122 -2.64 -14.06 7.61
C VAL A 122 -2.27 -13.20 6.39
N VAL A 123 -1.76 -13.82 5.32
CA VAL A 123 -1.60 -13.16 4.02
C VAL A 123 -2.87 -13.34 3.21
N SER A 124 -3.70 -12.31 3.13
CA SER A 124 -5.00 -12.39 2.46
C SER A 124 -4.88 -12.32 0.93
N LYS A 125 -5.97 -12.72 0.25
CA LYS A 125 -6.11 -12.49 -1.19
C LYS A 125 -6.08 -11.00 -1.55
N MET A 126 -6.48 -10.10 -0.65
CA MET A 126 -6.50 -8.66 -0.89
C MET A 126 -5.08 -8.10 -1.00
N THR A 127 -4.16 -8.53 -0.13
CA THR A 127 -2.74 -8.14 -0.20
C THR A 127 -2.07 -8.69 -1.46
N LEU A 128 -2.32 -9.96 -1.80
CA LEU A 128 -1.81 -10.51 -3.06
C LEU A 128 -2.41 -9.80 -4.29
N ALA A 129 -3.68 -9.42 -4.23
CA ALA A 129 -4.33 -8.67 -5.30
C ALA A 129 -3.75 -7.27 -5.49
N LEU A 130 -3.41 -6.59 -4.40
CA LEU A 130 -2.72 -5.30 -4.47
C LEU A 130 -1.35 -5.44 -5.15
N LEU A 131 -0.59 -6.48 -4.80
CA LEU A 131 0.69 -6.76 -5.46
C LEU A 131 0.50 -7.13 -6.93
N GLU A 132 -0.52 -7.89 -7.32
CA GLU A 132 -0.80 -8.15 -8.73
C GLU A 132 -1.22 -6.88 -9.49
N ASP A 133 -2.08 -6.05 -8.90
CA ASP A 133 -2.54 -4.79 -9.49
C ASP A 133 -1.43 -3.71 -9.57
N SER A 134 -0.31 -3.89 -8.87
CA SER A 134 0.91 -3.10 -9.08
C SER A 134 1.45 -3.22 -10.52
N GLY A 135 1.11 -4.31 -11.20
CA GLY A 135 1.59 -4.63 -12.53
C GLY A 135 3.01 -5.21 -12.56
N TRP A 136 3.64 -5.44 -11.40
CA TRP A 136 4.99 -6.02 -11.27
C TRP A 136 4.97 -7.54 -11.06
N TYR A 137 3.90 -8.06 -10.49
CA TYR A 137 3.78 -9.47 -10.10
C TYR A 137 2.56 -10.13 -10.73
N GLN A 138 2.58 -11.46 -10.73
CA GLN A 138 1.41 -12.30 -10.97
C GLN A 138 1.16 -13.10 -9.69
N ALA A 139 0.00 -12.94 -9.06
CA ALA A 139 -0.26 -13.59 -7.80
C ALA A 139 -0.76 -15.03 -7.98
N ASN A 140 -0.29 -15.92 -7.12
CA ASN A 140 -0.88 -17.24 -6.95
C ASN A 140 -1.83 -17.23 -5.75
N TYR A 141 -3.11 -16.95 -6.01
CA TYR A 141 -4.14 -16.87 -4.97
C TYR A 141 -4.42 -18.18 -4.22
N SER A 142 -3.94 -19.32 -4.71
CA SER A 142 -4.02 -20.60 -4.00
C SER A 142 -3.07 -20.66 -2.79
N MET A 143 -2.08 -19.77 -2.73
CA MET A 143 -1.17 -19.63 -1.58
C MET A 143 -1.67 -18.64 -0.52
N ALA A 144 -2.78 -17.94 -0.79
CA ALA A 144 -3.35 -17.03 0.19
C ALA A 144 -3.89 -17.81 1.39
N ASP A 145 -3.65 -17.27 2.58
CA ASP A 145 -4.28 -17.76 3.80
C ASP A 145 -5.78 -17.41 3.81
N GLY A 146 -6.55 -18.19 4.58
CA GLY A 146 -7.95 -17.86 4.85
C GLY A 146 -8.07 -16.71 5.83
N LEU A 147 -8.68 -15.60 5.41
CA LEU A 147 -9.14 -14.55 6.31
C LEU A 147 -10.62 -14.82 6.66
N ASP A 148 -10.91 -14.99 7.94
CA ASP A 148 -12.29 -15.22 8.40
C ASP A 148 -13.00 -13.94 8.84
N TRP A 149 -12.24 -12.92 9.27
CA TRP A 149 -12.78 -11.66 9.74
C TRP A 149 -13.60 -10.93 8.67
N GLY A 150 -14.87 -10.63 8.97
CA GLY A 150 -15.77 -9.93 8.05
C GLY A 150 -16.29 -10.78 6.89
N ARG A 151 -15.89 -12.06 6.81
CA ARG A 151 -16.27 -12.92 5.69
C ARG A 151 -17.79 -13.09 5.61
N TYR A 152 -18.35 -12.86 4.43
CA TYR A 152 -19.79 -12.92 4.14
C TYR A 152 -20.69 -12.04 5.04
N GLN A 153 -20.16 -10.95 5.62
CA GLN A 153 -20.96 -10.02 6.44
C GLN A 153 -21.75 -8.97 5.63
N GLY A 154 -21.53 -8.90 4.32
CA GLY A 154 -22.23 -8.01 3.40
C GLY A 154 -21.70 -6.58 3.39
N THR A 155 -22.29 -5.74 2.54
CA THR A 155 -21.84 -4.36 2.29
C THR A 155 -21.89 -3.46 3.53
N ASP A 156 -22.83 -3.70 4.45
CA ASP A 156 -22.97 -2.90 5.68
C ASP A 156 -21.77 -3.07 6.61
N PHE A 157 -21.11 -4.23 6.61
CA PHE A 157 -19.91 -4.46 7.43
C PHE A 157 -18.79 -3.50 7.04
N VAL A 158 -18.63 -3.27 5.74
CA VAL A 158 -17.55 -2.41 5.21
C VAL A 158 -17.92 -0.94 5.32
N THR A 159 -19.14 -0.59 4.89
CA THR A 159 -19.57 0.80 4.68
C THR A 159 -20.24 1.47 5.88
N SER A 160 -20.59 0.72 6.93
CA SER A 160 -21.25 1.28 8.11
C SER A 160 -20.31 1.32 9.33
N PRO A 161 -20.53 2.26 10.27
CA PRO A 161 -19.90 2.25 11.57
C PRO A 161 -20.06 0.91 12.31
N CYS A 162 -19.02 0.49 13.03
CA CYS A 162 -18.96 -0.85 13.62
C CYS A 162 -19.95 -1.10 14.77
N ASN A 163 -20.54 -0.06 15.35
CA ASN A 163 -21.65 -0.20 16.30
C ASN A 163 -22.93 -0.76 15.65
N HIS A 164 -23.02 -0.80 14.32
CA HIS A 164 -24.12 -1.42 13.58
C HIS A 164 -23.81 -2.87 13.18
N TRP A 165 -22.59 -3.37 13.43
CA TRP A 165 -22.26 -4.75 13.15
C TRP A 165 -23.04 -5.71 14.05
N LYS A 166 -23.21 -6.94 13.54
CA LYS A 166 -24.07 -7.96 14.16
C LYS A 166 -23.24 -9.09 14.73
N GLY A 167 -23.82 -9.80 15.69
CA GLY A 167 -23.23 -11.00 16.28
C GLY A 167 -21.91 -10.71 17.00
N ALA A 168 -20.94 -11.60 16.85
CA ALA A 168 -19.67 -11.56 17.56
C ALA A 168 -18.66 -10.50 17.03
N TYR A 169 -19.01 -9.77 15.97
CA TYR A 169 -18.23 -8.64 15.47
C TYR A 169 -18.43 -7.37 16.30
N HIS A 170 -19.45 -7.32 17.16
CA HIS A 170 -19.72 -6.16 18.01
C HIS A 170 -20.11 -6.57 19.43
N CYS A 171 -19.64 -5.81 20.42
CA CYS A 171 -20.00 -5.97 21.82
C CYS A 171 -20.15 -4.61 22.51
N ASN A 172 -21.06 -4.48 23.47
CA ASN A 172 -21.42 -3.19 24.08
C ASN A 172 -21.33 -3.14 25.62
N THR A 173 -20.93 -4.23 26.26
CA THR A 173 -20.83 -4.31 27.73
C THR A 173 -19.62 -5.13 28.16
N THR A 174 -18.94 -4.69 29.22
CA THR A 174 -17.83 -5.42 29.86
C THR A 174 -18.32 -6.51 30.80
N GLN A 175 -19.61 -6.55 31.13
CA GLN A 175 -20.18 -7.46 32.12
C GLN A 175 -20.44 -8.86 31.56
N LEU A 176 -20.36 -9.05 30.24
CA LEU A 176 -20.63 -10.31 29.58
C LEU A 176 -19.37 -10.81 28.88
N SER A 177 -19.02 -12.08 29.14
CA SER A 177 -18.16 -12.81 28.22
C SER A 177 -18.94 -13.12 26.95
N GLY A 178 -18.23 -13.41 25.87
CA GLY A 178 -18.81 -13.83 24.60
C GLY A 178 -17.95 -14.87 23.90
N CYS A 179 -18.31 -15.15 22.65
CA CYS A 179 -17.51 -15.95 21.76
C CYS A 179 -16.83 -15.04 20.73
N THR A 180 -15.60 -15.39 20.34
CA THR A 180 -14.96 -14.72 19.21
C THR A 180 -15.77 -14.92 17.93
N TYR A 181 -15.55 -14.04 16.93
CA TYR A 181 -16.28 -14.07 15.66
C TYR A 181 -16.24 -15.43 14.94
N ASN A 182 -15.13 -16.15 15.04
CA ASN A 182 -14.93 -17.49 14.48
C ASN A 182 -15.30 -18.63 15.46
N ARG A 183 -15.80 -18.29 16.65
CA ARG A 183 -16.17 -19.21 17.74
C ARG A 183 -15.04 -20.13 18.19
N GLU A 184 -13.79 -19.81 17.91
CA GLU A 184 -12.66 -20.65 18.32
C GLU A 184 -12.24 -20.44 19.77
N ALA A 185 -12.66 -19.35 20.39
CA ALA A 185 -12.34 -19.06 21.77
C ALA A 185 -13.51 -18.36 22.48
N GLU A 186 -13.54 -18.56 23.79
CA GLU A 186 -14.22 -17.65 24.70
C GLU A 186 -13.45 -16.32 24.75
N GLY A 187 -14.20 -15.23 24.82
CA GLY A 187 -13.65 -13.89 24.78
C GLY A 187 -14.36 -12.91 25.70
N TYR A 188 -13.80 -11.72 25.75
CA TYR A 188 -14.31 -10.57 26.49
C TYR A 188 -14.42 -9.36 25.59
N CYS A 189 -15.20 -8.37 26.03
CA CYS A 189 -15.36 -7.10 25.34
C CYS A 189 -14.40 -6.06 25.95
N PRO A 190 -13.31 -5.67 25.25
CA PRO A 190 -12.32 -4.72 25.76
C PRO A 190 -12.81 -3.28 25.61
N ILE A 191 -13.69 -2.83 26.51
CA ILE A 191 -14.14 -1.43 26.56
C ILE A 191 -13.28 -0.67 27.56
N VAL A 192 -12.70 0.45 27.13
CA VAL A 192 -11.83 1.30 27.93
C VAL A 192 -12.38 2.72 28.02
N SER A 193 -11.99 3.43 29.09
CA SER A 193 -12.26 4.87 29.25
C SER A 193 -10.97 5.64 29.01
N TYR A 194 -11.01 6.59 28.08
CA TYR A 194 -9.90 7.47 27.74
C TYR A 194 -9.91 8.72 28.63
N SER A 195 -8.73 9.35 28.77
CA SER A 195 -8.56 10.59 29.53
C SER A 195 -9.23 11.81 28.88
N GLY A 196 -9.43 11.77 27.55
CA GLY A 196 -10.14 12.77 26.78
C GLY A 196 -11.25 12.14 25.92
N ASP A 197 -12.07 13.01 25.31
CA ASP A 197 -13.12 12.56 24.42
C ASP A 197 -12.55 11.95 23.14
N LEU A 198 -13.20 10.91 22.65
CA LEU A 198 -12.91 10.34 21.33
C LEU A 198 -13.36 11.30 20.21
N PRO A 199 -12.83 11.17 18.98
CA PRO A 199 -13.36 11.86 17.81
C PRO A 199 -14.85 11.58 17.62
N GLN A 200 -15.62 12.56 17.09
CA GLN A 200 -17.08 12.43 16.98
C GLN A 200 -17.52 11.17 16.23
N TRP A 201 -16.80 10.81 15.16
CA TRP A 201 -17.04 9.62 14.35
C TRP A 201 -16.74 8.29 15.08
N ALA A 202 -15.93 8.30 16.14
CA ALA A 202 -15.55 7.13 16.93
C ALA A 202 -16.34 6.99 18.25
N ARG A 203 -17.35 7.84 18.49
CA ARG A 203 -18.16 7.82 19.71
C ARG A 203 -19.32 6.84 19.58
N TYR A 204 -19.08 5.58 19.90
CA TYR A 204 -20.11 4.52 19.85
C TYR A 204 -20.94 4.39 21.13
N PHE A 205 -20.48 5.02 22.22
CA PHE A 205 -21.09 4.93 23.54
C PHE A 205 -21.71 6.26 23.97
N PRO A 206 -22.70 6.25 24.89
CA PRO A 206 -23.26 7.48 25.45
C PRO A 206 -22.20 8.38 26.11
N GLN A 207 -21.14 7.78 26.67
CA GLN A 207 -19.98 8.51 27.19
C GLN A 207 -18.98 8.76 26.06
N ALA A 208 -18.67 10.03 25.80
CA ALA A 208 -17.80 10.47 24.71
C ALA A 208 -16.34 9.97 24.82
N ASN A 209 -15.89 9.57 26.01
CA ASN A 209 -14.56 9.06 26.26
C ASN A 209 -14.49 7.52 26.35
N LYS A 210 -15.53 6.79 25.95
CA LYS A 210 -15.54 5.32 25.97
C LYS A 210 -15.49 4.75 24.56
N GLY A 211 -14.68 3.70 24.39
CA GLY A 211 -14.54 2.97 23.14
C GLY A 211 -13.78 1.65 23.32
N GLY A 212 -13.53 0.98 22.21
CA GLY A 212 -12.67 -0.21 22.15
C GLY A 212 -11.21 0.15 22.34
N GLN A 213 -10.43 -0.82 22.82
CA GLN A 213 -9.03 -0.60 23.21
C GLN A 213 -8.09 -0.16 22.07
N SER A 214 -8.36 -0.57 20.83
CA SER A 214 -7.47 -0.31 19.69
C SER A 214 -7.92 0.89 18.88
N SER A 215 -7.06 1.91 18.75
CA SER A 215 -7.30 3.05 17.88
C SER A 215 -7.22 2.71 16.39
N LEU A 216 -6.41 1.71 16.02
CA LEU A 216 -6.27 1.22 14.63
C LEU A 216 -7.52 0.48 14.16
N ALA A 217 -8.28 -0.10 15.08
CA ALA A 217 -9.58 -0.70 14.77
C ALA A 217 -10.71 0.32 14.97
N ASP A 218 -10.47 1.61 14.72
CA ASP A 218 -11.44 2.71 14.88
C ASP A 218 -12.14 2.78 16.25
N TYR A 219 -11.49 2.31 17.32
CA TYR A 219 -12.10 2.16 18.65
C TYR A 219 -13.35 1.25 18.66
N CYS A 220 -13.48 0.37 17.66
CA CYS A 220 -14.55 -0.61 17.59
C CYS A 220 -14.44 -1.62 18.72
N THR A 221 -15.59 -2.02 19.27
CA THR A 221 -15.68 -3.00 20.35
C THR A 221 -16.15 -4.33 19.80
N TYR A 222 -15.29 -5.33 19.86
CA TYR A 222 -15.54 -6.70 19.41
C TYR A 222 -14.99 -7.70 20.44
N PHE A 223 -15.42 -8.96 20.36
CA PHE A 223 -14.94 -9.98 21.31
C PHE A 223 -13.49 -10.37 21.01
N VAL A 224 -12.61 -10.18 21.99
CA VAL A 224 -11.21 -10.60 21.97
C VAL A 224 -11.06 -11.87 22.78
N ALA A 225 -10.34 -12.87 22.25
CA ALA A 225 -10.09 -14.13 22.95
C ALA A 225 -9.38 -13.90 24.29
N TYR A 226 -9.77 -14.65 25.32
CA TYR A 226 -8.92 -14.79 26.50
C TYR A 226 -7.65 -15.56 26.14
N SER A 227 -6.55 -15.27 26.84
CA SER A 227 -5.27 -15.97 26.64
C SER A 227 -5.38 -17.48 26.91
N ASP A 228 -6.29 -17.89 27.80
CA ASP A 228 -6.60 -19.28 28.14
C ASP A 228 -7.99 -19.73 27.63
N GLY A 229 -8.63 -18.93 26.77
CA GLY A 229 -10.01 -19.11 26.33
C GLY A 229 -10.20 -20.01 25.10
N SER A 230 -9.11 -20.56 24.56
CA SER A 230 -9.16 -21.41 23.37
C SER A 230 -10.11 -22.59 23.58
N CYS A 231 -11.02 -22.81 22.62
CA CYS A 231 -11.84 -24.01 22.55
C CYS A 231 -11.18 -25.12 21.72
N THR A 232 -10.30 -24.75 20.79
CA THR A 232 -9.76 -25.65 19.76
C THR A 232 -8.41 -26.26 20.12
N ASP A 233 -7.50 -25.46 20.66
CA ASP A 233 -6.19 -25.88 21.13
C ASP A 233 -6.22 -26.15 22.64
N THR A 234 -5.98 -27.39 23.04
CA THR A 234 -5.95 -27.84 24.43
C THR A 234 -4.69 -27.41 25.18
N ASN A 235 -3.62 -27.04 24.50
CA ASN A 235 -2.36 -26.64 25.14
C ASN A 235 -2.44 -25.22 25.72
N SER A 236 -3.18 -24.36 25.04
CA SER A 236 -3.37 -22.94 25.40
C SER A 236 -4.71 -22.69 26.09
N ALA A 237 -5.41 -23.73 26.54
CA ALA A 237 -6.75 -23.63 27.10
C ALA A 237 -6.81 -23.94 28.59
N ARG A 238 -7.70 -23.26 29.30
CA ARG A 238 -8.10 -23.62 30.66
C ARG A 238 -8.80 -24.97 30.71
N ALA A 239 -8.74 -25.63 31.87
CA ALA A 239 -9.40 -26.93 32.06
C ALA A 239 -10.92 -26.82 31.87
N PRO A 240 -11.57 -27.80 31.20
CA PRO A 240 -13.00 -27.76 30.96
C PRO A 240 -13.83 -27.93 32.23
N ASP A 241 -14.86 -27.11 32.36
CA ASP A 241 -15.79 -27.19 33.47
C ASP A 241 -16.83 -28.31 33.24
N ARG A 242 -16.64 -29.42 33.97
CA ARG A 242 -17.54 -30.59 33.93
C ARG A 242 -18.94 -30.29 34.48
N MET A 243 -19.09 -29.26 35.32
CA MET A 243 -20.39 -28.82 35.84
C MET A 243 -21.22 -28.13 34.76
N LEU A 244 -20.57 -27.54 33.75
CA LEU A 244 -21.20 -26.87 32.62
C LEU A 244 -21.22 -27.74 31.35
N GLY A 245 -20.66 -28.96 31.44
CA GLY A 245 -20.62 -29.94 30.36
C GLY A 245 -19.64 -29.57 29.24
N GLU A 246 -18.63 -28.75 29.52
CA GLU A 246 -17.67 -28.29 28.52
C GLU A 246 -16.71 -29.38 28.06
N VAL A 247 -16.30 -29.28 26.80
CA VAL A 247 -15.23 -30.09 26.20
C VAL A 247 -14.39 -29.21 25.27
N ARG A 248 -13.07 -29.34 25.33
CA ARG A 248 -12.13 -28.62 24.46
C ARG A 248 -11.35 -29.59 23.58
N GLY A 249 -11.06 -29.17 22.36
CA GLY A 249 -10.41 -29.96 21.33
C GLY A 249 -10.69 -29.41 19.93
N SER A 250 -10.06 -29.96 18.90
CA SER A 250 -10.13 -29.43 17.52
C SER A 250 -11.55 -29.27 16.98
N SER A 251 -12.48 -30.14 17.39
CA SER A 251 -13.90 -30.12 17.04
C SER A 251 -14.77 -29.30 18.01
N SER A 252 -14.19 -28.56 18.97
CA SER A 252 -14.94 -27.72 19.90
C SER A 252 -15.02 -26.27 19.43
N ARG A 253 -16.15 -25.63 19.72
CA ARG A 253 -16.40 -24.21 19.43
C ARG A 253 -17.12 -23.54 20.60
N CYS A 254 -16.95 -22.24 20.73
CA CYS A 254 -17.58 -21.42 21.73
C CYS A 254 -19.06 -21.21 21.39
N MET A 255 -19.92 -21.45 22.37
CA MET A 255 -21.36 -21.25 22.29
C MET A 255 -21.87 -20.58 23.57
N ALA A 256 -22.92 -19.77 23.45
CA ALA A 256 -23.60 -19.22 24.61
C ALA A 256 -24.34 -20.34 25.34
N SER A 257 -24.23 -20.37 26.67
CA SER A 257 -24.71 -21.48 27.50
C SER A 257 -25.11 -21.03 28.90
N SER A 258 -26.33 -21.43 29.30
CA SER A 258 -26.79 -21.37 30.68
C SER A 258 -26.76 -22.74 31.36
N LEU A 259 -26.14 -23.75 30.73
CA LEU A 259 -26.12 -25.12 31.23
C LEU A 259 -25.44 -25.24 32.59
N VAL A 260 -26.08 -25.95 33.51
CA VAL A 260 -25.54 -26.35 34.81
C VAL A 260 -26.03 -27.75 35.13
N ARG A 261 -25.14 -28.65 35.55
CA ARG A 261 -25.51 -30.02 35.91
C ARG A 261 -26.59 -30.03 36.99
N THR A 262 -27.62 -30.88 36.84
CA THR A 262 -28.73 -30.97 37.78
C THR A 262 -28.20 -31.25 39.20
N GLY A 263 -28.70 -30.50 40.19
CA GLY A 263 -28.23 -30.54 41.58
C GLY A 263 -27.19 -29.47 41.93
N PHE A 264 -26.70 -28.72 40.94
CA PHE A 264 -25.81 -27.57 41.14
C PHE A 264 -26.51 -26.27 40.74
N VAL A 265 -26.08 -25.16 41.35
CA VAL A 265 -26.59 -23.82 41.08
C VAL A 265 -25.43 -22.95 40.62
N ARG A 266 -25.61 -22.21 39.53
CA ARG A 266 -24.61 -21.22 39.09
C ARG A 266 -24.61 -20.05 40.06
N GLY A 267 -23.44 -19.67 40.57
CA GLY A 267 -23.31 -18.50 41.44
C GLY A 267 -23.62 -17.16 40.76
N SER A 268 -23.62 -17.13 39.42
CA SER A 268 -24.02 -15.96 38.61
C SER A 268 -25.24 -16.31 37.75
N THR A 269 -26.24 -15.42 37.72
CA THR A 269 -27.48 -15.54 36.93
C THR A 269 -27.31 -15.17 35.45
N THR A 270 -26.15 -14.67 35.04
CA THR A 270 -25.90 -14.30 33.64
C THR A 270 -25.68 -15.53 32.76
N GLN A 271 -26.27 -15.50 31.56
CA GLN A 271 -25.98 -16.45 30.49
C GLN A 271 -24.48 -16.36 30.18
N GLY A 272 -23.77 -17.48 30.35
CA GLY A 272 -22.33 -17.54 30.10
C GLY A 272 -22.03 -18.09 28.72
N ASN A 273 -20.77 -18.42 28.47
CA ASN A 273 -20.35 -19.14 27.27
C ASN A 273 -19.52 -20.34 27.71
N GLY A 274 -19.35 -21.28 26.80
CA GLY A 274 -18.49 -22.42 27.02
C GLY A 274 -18.10 -23.10 25.72
N CYS A 275 -17.13 -23.99 25.81
CA CYS A 275 -16.63 -24.76 24.68
C CYS A 275 -17.35 -26.10 24.59
N TYR A 276 -17.95 -26.37 23.43
CA TYR A 276 -18.72 -27.58 23.18
C TYR A 276 -18.30 -28.21 21.86
N GLN A 277 -18.26 -29.54 21.83
CA GLN A 277 -17.95 -30.28 20.59
C GLN A 277 -19.10 -30.14 19.61
N HIS A 278 -18.75 -30.06 18.33
CA HIS A 278 -19.71 -30.09 17.24
C HIS A 278 -19.28 -31.08 16.15
N ARG A 279 -20.25 -31.50 15.35
CA ARG A 279 -20.03 -32.27 14.12
C ARG A 279 -21.11 -31.92 13.11
N CYS A 280 -20.76 -32.02 11.84
CA CYS A 280 -21.65 -31.76 10.71
C CYS A 280 -21.94 -33.08 10.01
N ILE A 281 -23.17 -33.60 10.13
CA ILE A 281 -23.58 -34.89 9.57
C ILE A 281 -24.87 -34.68 8.79
N ASN A 282 -24.96 -35.18 7.56
CA ASN A 282 -26.19 -35.15 6.74
C ASN A 282 -26.86 -33.76 6.67
N ASN A 283 -26.08 -32.69 6.44
CA ASN A 283 -26.54 -31.30 6.45
C ASN A 283 -27.20 -30.83 7.77
N SER A 284 -26.94 -31.50 8.89
CA SER A 284 -27.33 -31.05 10.22
C SER A 284 -26.10 -30.73 11.06
N LEU A 285 -26.24 -29.73 11.92
CA LEU A 285 -25.27 -29.41 12.96
C LEU A 285 -25.67 -30.17 14.21
N GLU A 286 -24.79 -31.00 14.74
CA GLU A 286 -24.95 -31.65 16.03
C GLU A 286 -23.92 -31.14 17.02
N VAL A 287 -24.34 -30.93 18.27
CA VAL A 287 -23.47 -30.50 19.36
C VAL A 287 -23.55 -31.49 20.52
N ALA A 288 -22.44 -31.65 21.23
CA ALA A 288 -22.32 -32.61 22.32
C ALA A 288 -22.14 -31.92 23.68
N VAL A 289 -22.87 -32.42 24.67
CA VAL A 289 -22.70 -32.09 26.09
C VAL A 289 -22.60 -33.41 26.86
N ASP A 290 -21.52 -33.59 27.61
CA ASP A 290 -21.26 -34.81 28.40
C ASP A 290 -21.39 -36.12 27.60
N GLY A 291 -20.93 -36.10 26.34
CA GLY A 291 -20.99 -37.23 25.40
C GLY A 291 -22.36 -37.47 24.73
N VAL A 292 -23.41 -36.72 25.12
CA VAL A 292 -24.74 -36.79 24.50
C VAL A 292 -24.79 -35.82 23.32
N TRP A 293 -25.10 -36.33 22.13
CA TRP A 293 -25.25 -35.54 20.91
C TRP A 293 -26.70 -35.11 20.69
N LYS A 294 -26.92 -33.86 20.33
CA LYS A 294 -28.22 -33.35 19.88
C LYS A 294 -28.09 -32.54 18.61
N VAL A 295 -29.12 -32.64 17.76
CA VAL A 295 -29.26 -31.84 16.55
C VAL A 295 -29.68 -30.42 16.92
N CYS A 296 -28.96 -29.44 16.37
CA CYS A 296 -29.29 -28.01 16.48
C CYS A 296 -30.37 -27.61 15.46
N PRO A 297 -31.25 -26.65 15.80
CA PRO A 297 -32.11 -26.02 14.82
C PRO A 297 -31.31 -25.39 13.69
N GLU A 298 -31.81 -25.42 12.45
CA GLU A 298 -31.10 -24.91 11.27
C GLU A 298 -30.76 -23.41 11.40
N ALA A 299 -31.70 -22.60 11.90
CA ALA A 299 -31.52 -21.18 12.17
C ALA A 299 -30.74 -20.87 13.46
N GLY A 300 -30.31 -21.91 14.20
CA GLY A 300 -29.78 -21.77 15.55
C GLY A 300 -30.88 -21.60 16.60
N GLY A 301 -30.50 -21.64 17.87
CA GLY A 301 -31.44 -21.49 18.99
C GLY A 301 -31.15 -22.40 20.19
N PRO A 302 -32.00 -22.33 21.22
CA PRO A 302 -31.80 -23.07 22.46
C PRO A 302 -32.03 -24.58 22.29
N VAL A 303 -31.15 -25.38 22.90
CA VAL A 303 -31.24 -26.83 22.99
C VAL A 303 -30.95 -27.25 24.43
N GLN A 304 -31.84 -28.07 24.98
CA GLN A 304 -31.72 -28.62 26.33
C GLN A 304 -30.98 -29.94 26.32
N PHE A 305 -30.28 -30.29 27.40
CA PHE A 305 -29.58 -31.58 27.54
C PHE A 305 -30.05 -32.33 28.80
N PRO A 306 -30.21 -33.66 28.73
CA PRO A 306 -30.58 -34.44 29.91
C PRO A 306 -29.49 -34.37 30.98
N GLY A 307 -29.89 -34.20 32.24
CA GLY A 307 -28.96 -34.06 33.38
C GLY A 307 -28.38 -32.66 33.56
N PHE A 308 -28.85 -31.68 32.79
CA PHE A 308 -28.49 -30.27 32.91
C PHE A 308 -29.75 -29.39 32.99
N ASN A 309 -29.68 -28.33 33.79
CA ASN A 309 -30.64 -27.23 33.83
C ASN A 309 -30.16 -26.12 32.88
N GLY A 310 -31.08 -25.40 32.25
CA GLY A 310 -30.77 -24.34 31.29
C GLY A 310 -30.64 -24.84 29.86
N ASP A 311 -30.12 -24.00 28.98
CA ASP A 311 -30.08 -24.22 27.54
C ASP A 311 -28.67 -23.94 26.99
N LEU A 312 -28.25 -24.74 26.01
CA LEU A 312 -27.15 -24.41 25.11
C LEU A 312 -27.73 -23.69 23.89
N ILE A 313 -27.19 -22.54 23.55
CA ILE A 313 -27.61 -21.81 22.35
C ILE A 313 -26.77 -22.27 21.17
N CYS A 314 -27.34 -23.14 20.35
CA CYS A 314 -26.73 -23.57 19.10
C CYS A 314 -26.58 -22.38 18.14
N PRO A 315 -25.44 -22.27 17.45
CA PRO A 315 -25.33 -21.37 16.31
C PRO A 315 -26.17 -21.91 15.14
N ALA A 316 -26.41 -21.04 14.15
CA ALA A 316 -27.02 -21.49 12.92
C ALA A 316 -26.11 -22.48 12.17
N TYR A 317 -26.70 -23.39 11.40
CA TYR A 317 -25.95 -24.42 10.66
C TYR A 317 -24.82 -23.82 9.81
N HIS A 318 -25.08 -22.68 9.16
CA HIS A 318 -24.12 -22.04 8.27
C HIS A 318 -22.91 -21.42 8.97
N GLU A 319 -22.96 -21.17 10.28
CA GLU A 319 -21.83 -20.60 11.03
C GLU A 319 -20.73 -21.62 11.30
N LEU A 320 -21.06 -22.91 11.42
CA LEU A 320 -20.09 -23.97 11.75
C LEU A 320 -19.95 -25.07 10.68
N CYS A 321 -21.01 -25.34 9.91
CA CYS A 321 -21.06 -26.50 9.01
C CYS A 321 -21.12 -26.16 7.53
N SER A 322 -21.48 -24.93 7.16
CA SER A 322 -21.48 -24.56 5.75
C SER A 322 -20.07 -24.24 5.28
N THR A 323 -19.50 -25.13 4.48
CA THR A 323 -18.39 -24.81 3.56
C THR A 323 -18.91 -24.19 2.26
N ALA A 324 -20.22 -24.26 2.02
CA ALA A 324 -20.87 -23.62 0.90
C ALA A 324 -20.98 -22.11 1.15
N PRO A 325 -20.63 -21.26 0.17
CA PRO A 325 -20.89 -19.83 0.28
C PRO A 325 -22.39 -19.64 0.51
N VAL A 326 -22.74 -18.80 1.49
CA VAL A 326 -24.09 -18.27 1.61
C VAL A 326 -24.52 -17.80 0.22
N LEU A 327 -25.73 -18.14 -0.23
CA LEU A 327 -26.28 -17.61 -1.49
C LEU A 327 -26.42 -16.09 -1.33
N VAL A 328 -25.33 -15.38 -1.60
CA VAL A 328 -25.30 -13.92 -1.62
C VAL A 328 -26.01 -13.52 -2.91
N SER A 329 -27.17 -12.88 -2.78
CA SER A 329 -27.86 -12.31 -3.94
C SER A 329 -26.91 -11.35 -4.66
N GLY A 330 -26.77 -11.48 -5.97
CA GLY A 330 -25.84 -10.66 -6.76
C GLY A 330 -24.45 -11.26 -6.98
N GLN A 331 -24.21 -12.52 -6.59
CA GLN A 331 -22.98 -13.21 -6.97
C GLN A 331 -22.95 -13.54 -8.48
N CYS A 332 -21.82 -13.28 -9.12
CA CYS A 332 -21.64 -13.57 -10.54
C CYS A 332 -21.29 -15.04 -10.81
N ALA A 333 -21.65 -15.53 -12.00
CA ALA A 333 -21.30 -16.86 -12.43
C ALA A 333 -19.78 -17.10 -12.43
N TYR A 334 -19.37 -18.24 -11.87
CA TYR A 334 -17.96 -18.64 -11.73
C TYR A 334 -17.04 -17.55 -11.16
N SER A 335 -17.61 -16.64 -10.37
CA SER A 335 -16.90 -15.50 -9.81
C SER A 335 -16.19 -14.61 -10.84
N CYS A 336 -16.74 -14.46 -12.05
CA CYS A 336 -16.10 -13.78 -13.18
C CYS A 336 -14.68 -14.31 -13.50
N ASN A 337 -14.42 -15.58 -13.15
CA ASN A 337 -13.10 -16.22 -13.21
C ASN A 337 -11.98 -15.39 -12.56
N PHE A 338 -12.31 -14.47 -11.65
CA PHE A 338 -11.40 -13.47 -11.09
C PHE A 338 -10.70 -12.58 -12.14
N ASN A 339 -11.23 -12.53 -13.37
CA ASN A 339 -10.77 -11.69 -14.49
C ASN A 339 -11.76 -10.56 -14.81
N GLY A 340 -12.58 -10.20 -13.84
CA GLY A 340 -13.58 -9.16 -13.97
C GLY A 340 -14.18 -8.83 -12.62
N ASP A 341 -14.73 -7.63 -12.54
CA ASP A 341 -15.44 -7.16 -11.37
C ASP A 341 -16.90 -7.65 -11.40
N CYS A 342 -17.44 -7.98 -10.23
CA CYS A 342 -18.81 -8.45 -10.08
C CYS A 342 -19.67 -7.39 -9.43
N ILE A 343 -20.62 -6.86 -10.21
CA ILE A 343 -21.55 -5.81 -9.79
C ILE A 343 -22.95 -6.29 -10.11
N ASP A 344 -23.80 -6.41 -9.08
CA ASP A 344 -25.21 -6.77 -9.20
C ASP A 344 -25.47 -8.04 -10.06
N GLY A 345 -24.61 -9.05 -9.90
CA GLY A 345 -24.72 -10.34 -10.60
C GLY A 345 -24.22 -10.33 -12.05
N LYS A 346 -23.62 -9.23 -12.53
CA LYS A 346 -23.04 -9.10 -13.86
C LYS A 346 -21.52 -8.92 -13.79
N CYS A 347 -20.81 -9.65 -14.65
CA CYS A 347 -19.36 -9.50 -14.78
C CYS A 347 -19.00 -8.33 -15.69
N GLN A 348 -18.17 -7.43 -15.16
CA GLN A 348 -17.46 -6.40 -15.91
C GLN A 348 -16.00 -6.86 -16.10
N CYS A 349 -15.71 -7.47 -17.25
CA CYS A 349 -14.41 -8.08 -17.50
C CYS A 349 -13.28 -7.06 -17.59
N PHE A 350 -12.12 -7.43 -17.06
CA PHE A 350 -10.89 -6.68 -17.22
C PHE A 350 -10.44 -6.69 -18.69
N LEU A 351 -9.59 -5.73 -19.06
CA LEU A 351 -9.06 -5.61 -20.41
C LEU A 351 -8.43 -6.93 -20.87
N GLY A 352 -8.71 -7.35 -22.11
CA GLY A 352 -8.25 -8.63 -22.66
C GLY A 352 -9.12 -9.84 -22.31
N PHE A 353 -10.15 -9.67 -21.48
CA PHE A 353 -11.11 -10.71 -21.12
C PHE A 353 -12.53 -10.37 -21.57
N HIS A 354 -13.31 -11.40 -21.91
CA HIS A 354 -14.69 -11.26 -22.33
C HIS A 354 -15.52 -12.53 -22.07
N GLY A 355 -16.80 -12.47 -22.43
CA GLY A 355 -17.77 -13.53 -22.14
C GLY A 355 -18.61 -13.21 -20.91
N TYR A 356 -19.57 -14.06 -20.62
CA TYR A 356 -20.50 -13.87 -19.50
C TYR A 356 -19.82 -13.98 -18.12
N ASP A 357 -18.71 -14.73 -18.05
CA ASP A 357 -17.95 -15.01 -16.83
C ASP A 357 -16.47 -14.59 -16.94
N CYS A 358 -16.09 -13.82 -17.96
CA CYS A 358 -14.70 -13.38 -18.21
C CYS A 358 -13.65 -14.51 -18.34
N SER A 359 -14.08 -15.74 -18.68
CA SER A 359 -13.18 -16.88 -18.92
C SER A 359 -12.42 -16.79 -20.25
N LYS A 360 -12.95 -16.06 -21.23
CA LYS A 360 -12.41 -16.02 -22.58
C LYS A 360 -11.47 -14.84 -22.75
N ARG A 361 -10.35 -15.08 -23.44
CA ARG A 361 -9.38 -14.03 -23.81
C ARG A 361 -9.56 -13.60 -25.25
N PHE A 362 -9.22 -12.34 -25.51
CA PHE A 362 -9.14 -11.78 -26.86
C PHE A 362 -8.03 -10.75 -26.91
N CYS A 363 -7.46 -10.53 -28.10
CA CYS A 363 -6.46 -9.49 -28.31
C CYS A 363 -7.16 -8.13 -28.48
N PRO A 364 -7.04 -7.20 -27.53
CA PRO A 364 -7.67 -5.89 -27.66
C PRO A 364 -7.10 -5.15 -28.87
N SER A 365 -7.97 -4.55 -29.68
CA SER A 365 -7.61 -3.80 -30.89
C SER A 365 -6.62 -4.53 -31.83
N ASN A 366 -6.66 -5.87 -31.86
CA ASN A 366 -5.71 -6.70 -32.61
C ASN A 366 -4.23 -6.32 -32.34
N CYS A 367 -3.88 -6.17 -31.05
CA CYS A 367 -2.53 -5.80 -30.59
C CYS A 367 -2.07 -4.43 -31.10
N ASN A 368 -3.01 -3.51 -31.34
CA ASN A 368 -2.80 -2.15 -31.83
C ASN A 368 -1.91 -2.05 -33.09
N GLY A 369 -1.79 -3.13 -33.87
CA GLY A 369 -0.90 -3.19 -35.03
C GLY A 369 0.59 -3.23 -34.71
N HIS A 370 0.97 -3.35 -33.44
CA HIS A 370 2.35 -3.43 -32.94
C HIS A 370 2.66 -4.81 -32.34
N GLY A 371 2.00 -5.85 -32.85
CA GLY A 371 2.13 -7.20 -32.34
C GLY A 371 1.27 -8.21 -33.10
N LYS A 372 1.46 -9.49 -32.76
CA LYS A 372 0.70 -10.61 -33.32
C LYS A 372 -0.24 -11.18 -32.27
N CYS A 373 -1.51 -11.35 -32.64
CA CYS A 373 -2.48 -12.02 -31.80
C CYS A 373 -2.31 -13.54 -31.86
N LEU A 374 -1.98 -14.17 -30.74
CA LEU A 374 -1.83 -15.62 -30.64
C LEU A 374 -3.20 -16.31 -30.52
N PRO A 375 -3.31 -17.62 -30.86
CA PRO A 375 -4.59 -18.36 -30.80
C PRO A 375 -5.25 -18.41 -29.41
N ASN A 376 -4.48 -18.21 -28.34
CA ASN A 376 -4.99 -18.15 -26.96
C ASN A 376 -5.47 -16.73 -26.56
N GLY A 377 -5.54 -15.78 -27.49
CA GLY A 377 -5.99 -14.41 -27.25
C GLY A 377 -4.98 -13.52 -26.53
N VAL A 378 -3.68 -13.85 -26.59
CA VAL A 378 -2.59 -13.06 -26.02
C VAL A 378 -1.81 -12.35 -27.14
N CYS A 379 -1.43 -11.10 -26.92
CA CYS A 379 -0.60 -10.35 -27.85
C CYS A 379 0.90 -10.62 -27.62
N GLU A 380 1.59 -11.02 -28.69
CA GLU A 380 3.05 -11.03 -28.79
C GLU A 380 3.50 -9.70 -29.39
N CYS A 381 4.04 -8.80 -28.56
CA CYS A 381 4.40 -7.44 -28.97
C CYS A 381 5.72 -7.40 -29.76
N GLU A 382 5.78 -6.47 -30.70
CA GLU A 382 7.01 -6.13 -31.42
C GLU A 382 8.02 -5.43 -30.49
N ASN A 383 9.30 -5.43 -30.88
CA ASN A 383 10.35 -4.76 -30.12
C ASN A 383 10.02 -3.26 -29.94
N GLY A 384 10.14 -2.77 -28.71
CA GLY A 384 9.80 -1.40 -28.36
C GLY A 384 8.35 -1.19 -27.91
N TYR A 385 7.51 -2.24 -27.90
CA TYR A 385 6.12 -2.17 -27.42
C TYR A 385 5.84 -3.21 -26.34
N THR A 386 4.91 -2.89 -25.44
CA THR A 386 4.52 -3.73 -24.31
C THR A 386 3.04 -3.53 -23.91
N GLY A 387 2.60 -4.26 -22.90
CA GLY A 387 1.22 -4.26 -22.41
C GLY A 387 0.35 -5.34 -23.04
N ILE A 388 -0.83 -5.55 -22.47
CA ILE A 388 -1.77 -6.60 -22.90
C ILE A 388 -2.24 -6.46 -24.36
N ASP A 389 -2.14 -5.26 -24.93
CA ASP A 389 -2.55 -4.93 -26.29
C ASP A 389 -1.45 -4.27 -27.13
N CYS A 390 -0.19 -4.27 -26.66
CA CYS A 390 0.96 -3.67 -27.35
C CYS A 390 0.82 -2.17 -27.66
N SER A 391 -0.05 -1.43 -26.95
CA SER A 391 -0.21 0.01 -27.19
C SER A 391 0.91 0.87 -26.61
N THR A 392 1.70 0.31 -25.69
CA THR A 392 2.59 1.10 -24.83
C THR A 392 4.01 0.99 -25.32
N ALA A 393 4.61 2.13 -25.68
CA ALA A 393 6.01 2.17 -26.05
C ALA A 393 6.91 1.95 -24.82
N VAL A 394 7.99 1.20 -25.02
CA VAL A 394 9.03 0.94 -24.01
C VAL A 394 10.05 2.07 -24.07
N CYS A 395 10.42 2.63 -22.93
CA CYS A 395 11.50 3.62 -22.84
C CYS A 395 12.87 2.94 -22.87
N ASP A 396 13.90 3.71 -23.17
CA ASP A 396 15.30 3.26 -23.04
C ASP A 396 15.56 2.72 -21.62
N GLU A 397 16.37 1.66 -21.50
CA GLU A 397 16.74 1.06 -20.21
C GLU A 397 17.40 2.07 -19.27
N GLN A 398 18.08 3.08 -19.81
CA GLN A 398 18.71 4.16 -19.05
C GLN A 398 17.70 4.99 -18.25
N CYS A 399 16.42 5.02 -18.65
CA CYS A 399 15.37 5.74 -17.95
C CYS A 399 15.27 5.30 -16.47
N SER A 400 15.17 3.98 -16.24
CA SER A 400 15.05 3.44 -14.88
C SER A 400 16.37 3.48 -14.11
N LEU A 401 17.53 3.35 -14.77
CA LEU A 401 18.83 3.47 -14.10
C LEU A 401 19.04 4.85 -13.47
N HIS A 402 18.51 5.91 -14.07
CA HIS A 402 18.65 7.27 -13.56
C HIS A 402 17.46 7.72 -12.68
N GLY A 403 16.60 6.78 -12.29
CA GLY A 403 15.46 7.04 -11.41
C GLY A 403 14.26 7.66 -12.10
N GLY A 404 14.19 7.60 -13.44
CA GLY A 404 13.03 7.97 -14.22
C GLY A 404 12.00 6.86 -14.31
N VAL A 405 10.75 7.27 -14.51
CA VAL A 405 9.57 6.44 -14.63
C VAL A 405 9.10 6.47 -16.08
N CYS A 406 9.15 5.34 -16.76
CA CYS A 406 8.67 5.24 -18.14
C CYS A 406 7.14 5.28 -18.20
N ASP A 407 6.57 6.25 -18.92
CA ASP A 407 5.17 6.28 -19.30
C ASP A 407 5.02 6.40 -20.82
N ASN A 408 4.61 5.30 -21.46
CA ASN A 408 4.35 5.22 -22.90
C ASN A 408 5.48 5.80 -23.80
N GLY A 409 6.72 5.35 -23.57
CA GLY A 409 7.89 5.78 -24.34
C GLY A 409 8.47 7.13 -23.91
N VAL A 410 7.83 7.83 -22.97
CA VAL A 410 8.34 9.07 -22.36
C VAL A 410 8.94 8.76 -21.00
N CYS A 411 10.19 9.15 -20.79
CA CYS A 411 10.83 9.03 -19.47
C CYS A 411 10.49 10.27 -18.63
N GLU A 412 9.65 10.10 -17.61
CA GLU A 412 9.29 11.14 -16.67
C GLU A 412 10.14 11.06 -15.39
N PHE A 413 10.52 12.20 -14.83
CA PHE A 413 11.26 12.26 -13.57
C PHE A 413 10.45 13.10 -12.59
N ARG A 414 9.68 12.50 -11.68
CA ARG A 414 8.90 13.28 -10.70
C ARG A 414 9.63 13.38 -9.37
N CYS A 415 9.33 14.42 -8.60
CA CYS A 415 9.84 14.55 -7.25
C CYS A 415 9.18 13.58 -6.29
N SER A 416 7.86 13.44 -6.42
CA SER A 416 7.05 12.50 -5.65
C SER A 416 7.49 11.04 -5.78
N ASP A 417 8.23 10.69 -6.85
CA ASP A 417 8.80 9.36 -7.07
C ASP A 417 9.92 9.02 -6.07
N TYR A 418 10.53 10.01 -5.42
CA TYR A 418 11.54 9.81 -4.39
C TYR A 418 10.92 9.98 -3.00
N ALA A 419 11.09 8.97 -2.14
CA ALA A 419 10.46 8.96 -0.82
C ALA A 419 10.80 10.22 0.00
N GLY A 420 9.77 10.99 0.37
CA GLY A 420 9.91 12.23 1.14
C GLY A 420 10.43 13.45 0.36
N TYR A 421 10.51 13.39 -0.98
CA TYR A 421 10.84 14.54 -1.82
C TYR A 421 9.58 15.22 -2.32
N SER A 422 9.67 16.54 -2.51
CA SER A 422 8.67 17.33 -3.23
C SER A 422 9.30 18.59 -3.82
N CYS A 423 8.53 19.38 -4.55
CA CYS A 423 8.97 20.69 -5.03
C CYS A 423 8.99 21.70 -3.88
N GLN A 424 10.20 22.01 -3.41
CA GLN A 424 10.47 22.94 -2.32
C GLN A 424 10.85 24.31 -2.87
N ASN A 425 10.39 25.37 -2.21
CA ASN A 425 10.75 26.74 -2.60
C ASN A 425 12.25 26.98 -2.35
N THR A 426 12.91 27.69 -3.28
CA THR A 426 14.33 28.03 -3.19
C THR A 426 14.74 28.67 -1.85
N SER A 427 13.86 29.48 -1.25
CA SER A 427 14.09 30.13 0.05
C SER A 427 14.34 29.15 1.20
N MET A 428 13.73 27.96 1.17
CA MET A 428 13.92 26.92 2.19
C MET A 428 15.24 26.16 1.99
N LEU A 429 15.72 26.09 0.76
CA LEU A 429 16.93 25.36 0.38
C LEU A 429 18.20 26.18 0.67
N LEU A 430 18.13 27.51 0.50
CA LEU A 430 19.27 28.43 0.65
C LEU A 430 19.94 28.37 2.03
N SER A 431 19.18 28.11 3.10
CA SER A 431 19.71 28.01 4.46
C SER A 431 20.33 26.64 4.76
N SER A 432 19.97 25.60 4.01
CA SER A 432 20.42 24.22 4.23
C SER A 432 21.53 23.77 3.26
N LEU A 433 21.72 24.49 2.14
CA LEU A 433 22.64 24.11 1.06
C LEU A 433 23.66 25.23 0.77
N PRO A 434 24.64 25.49 1.67
CA PRO A 434 25.62 26.54 1.50
C PRO A 434 26.51 26.38 0.25
N VAL A 435 26.85 25.15 -0.18
CA VAL A 435 27.65 24.93 -1.40
C VAL A 435 26.87 25.36 -2.65
N CYS A 436 25.56 25.12 -2.67
CA CYS A 436 24.69 25.50 -3.80
C CYS A 436 24.10 26.90 -3.67
N GLN A 437 24.44 27.67 -2.64
CA GLN A 437 23.87 28.99 -2.37
C GLN A 437 24.02 29.95 -3.56
N SER A 438 25.21 29.99 -4.18
CA SER A 438 25.49 30.88 -5.32
C SER A 438 24.69 30.54 -6.59
N VAL A 439 24.20 29.30 -6.67
CA VAL A 439 23.45 28.75 -7.79
C VAL A 439 21.96 28.98 -7.59
N LEU A 440 21.46 28.66 -6.40
CA LEU A 440 20.07 28.84 -5.98
C LEU A 440 19.68 30.32 -5.86
N ALA A 441 20.60 31.20 -5.44
CA ALA A 441 20.32 32.63 -5.29
C ALA A 441 19.99 33.33 -6.62
N LYS A 442 20.29 32.71 -7.77
CA LYS A 442 19.91 33.23 -9.10
C LYS A 442 18.48 32.88 -9.50
N ASP A 443 17.82 31.95 -8.81
CA ASP A 443 16.47 31.45 -9.10
C ASP A 443 15.57 31.49 -7.85
N VAL A 444 15.49 32.67 -7.22
CA VAL A 444 14.85 32.88 -5.90
C VAL A 444 13.35 32.57 -5.90
N SER A 445 12.68 32.71 -7.05
CA SER A 445 11.26 32.38 -7.22
C SER A 445 11.01 30.97 -7.75
N GLY A 446 12.05 30.17 -7.92
CA GLY A 446 11.95 28.78 -8.38
C GLY A 446 11.48 27.83 -7.28
N GLN A 447 11.10 26.63 -7.74
CA GLN A 447 10.92 25.46 -6.89
C GLN A 447 11.86 24.38 -7.37
N HIS A 448 12.44 23.62 -6.45
CA HIS A 448 13.36 22.54 -6.77
C HIS A 448 12.99 21.27 -6.04
N CYS A 449 13.31 20.16 -6.68
CA CYS A 449 13.16 18.84 -6.14
C CYS A 449 14.10 18.61 -4.97
N ALA A 450 13.56 18.46 -3.77
CA ALA A 450 14.34 18.25 -2.56
C ALA A 450 13.53 17.52 -1.47
N PRO A 451 14.19 16.90 -0.48
CA PRO A 451 13.52 16.35 0.69
C PRO A 451 12.70 17.42 1.42
N SER A 452 11.49 17.07 1.82
CA SER A 452 10.60 17.96 2.60
C SER A 452 10.96 18.01 4.08
N ASP A 453 11.69 17.01 4.58
CA ASP A 453 12.14 16.94 5.97
C ASP A 453 13.46 17.71 6.14
N ALA A 454 13.46 18.70 7.02
CA ALA A 454 14.63 19.55 7.27
C ALA A 454 15.86 18.74 7.76
N SER A 455 15.66 17.63 8.48
CA SER A 455 16.75 16.78 8.95
C SER A 455 17.46 16.04 7.82
N ILE A 456 16.69 15.59 6.83
CA ILE A 456 17.19 14.93 5.62
C ILE A 456 17.79 15.97 4.67
N LEU A 457 17.15 17.14 4.57
CA LEU A 457 17.62 18.24 3.73
C LEU A 457 19.02 18.73 4.14
N GLN A 458 19.33 18.76 5.44
CA GLN A 458 20.67 19.08 5.94
C GLN A 458 21.74 18.08 5.49
N GLN A 459 21.36 16.82 5.23
CA GLN A 459 22.28 15.78 4.76
C GLN A 459 22.40 15.75 3.22
N LEU A 460 21.49 16.41 2.49
CA LEU A 460 21.44 16.39 1.03
C LEU A 460 22.76 16.87 0.41
N GLU A 461 23.38 17.90 1.00
CA GLU A 461 24.66 18.41 0.51
C GLU A 461 25.79 17.39 0.65
N GLU A 462 25.92 16.77 1.82
CA GLU A 462 27.00 15.81 2.11
C GLU A 462 26.81 14.47 1.40
N VAL A 463 25.57 14.01 1.25
CA VAL A 463 25.25 12.65 0.76
C VAL A 463 24.99 12.62 -0.74
N VAL A 464 24.58 13.75 -1.35
CA VAL A 464 24.24 13.81 -2.79
C VAL A 464 25.10 14.80 -3.54
N VAL A 465 25.12 16.08 -3.13
CA VAL A 465 25.80 17.15 -3.87
C VAL A 465 27.32 16.92 -3.89
N MET A 466 27.93 16.71 -2.73
CA MET A 466 29.39 16.56 -2.61
C MET A 466 29.90 15.29 -3.30
N PRO A 467 29.24 14.12 -3.22
CA PRO A 467 29.61 12.95 -4.02
C PRO A 467 29.51 13.20 -5.53
N ASN A 468 28.48 13.91 -6.01
CA ASN A 468 28.36 14.28 -7.42
C ASN A 468 29.47 15.25 -7.84
N TYR A 469 29.78 16.25 -7.01
CA TYR A 469 30.92 17.14 -7.21
C TYR A 469 32.24 16.35 -7.29
N HIS A 470 32.50 15.42 -6.37
CA HIS A 470 33.71 14.60 -6.39
C HIS A 470 33.77 13.64 -7.59
N ARG A 471 32.64 13.20 -8.15
CA ARG A 471 32.61 12.41 -9.40
C ARG A 471 32.95 13.28 -10.62
N LEU A 472 32.45 14.51 -10.65
CA LEU A 472 32.78 15.49 -11.69
C LEU A 472 34.19 16.06 -11.53
N PHE A 473 34.72 16.07 -10.31
CA PHE A 473 36.02 16.62 -9.99
C PHE A 473 36.82 15.65 -9.10
N PRO A 474 37.17 14.46 -9.62
CA PRO A 474 37.83 13.44 -8.84
C PRO A 474 39.24 13.90 -8.45
N THR A 475 39.42 14.17 -7.15
CA THR A 475 40.71 14.34 -6.47
C THR A 475 41.60 15.49 -6.93
N GLY A 476 41.10 16.64 -7.40
CA GLY A 476 41.90 17.87 -7.57
C GLY A 476 43.23 17.76 -8.35
N ALA A 477 43.49 16.69 -9.10
CA ALA A 477 44.82 16.31 -9.56
C ALA A 477 44.85 15.88 -11.03
N ARG A 478 44.99 16.88 -11.90
CA ARG A 478 46.22 16.98 -12.72
C ARG A 478 46.97 18.24 -12.34
N LYS A 479 47.67 18.20 -11.20
CA LYS A 479 48.61 19.23 -10.74
C LYS A 479 49.92 19.29 -11.57
N ILE A 480 49.88 19.00 -12.88
CA ILE A 480 51.11 18.98 -13.70
C ILE A 480 51.03 19.86 -14.96
N LEU A 481 49.86 20.35 -15.41
CA LEU A 481 49.81 21.13 -16.68
C LEU A 481 48.91 22.38 -16.75
N ASN A 482 48.20 22.81 -15.69
CA ASN A 482 47.38 24.03 -15.78
C ASN A 482 47.39 24.87 -14.49
N ILE A 483 48.35 25.78 -14.37
CA ILE A 483 48.58 26.62 -13.18
C ILE A 483 47.62 27.83 -13.08
N PHE A 484 46.82 28.13 -14.12
CA PHE A 484 45.92 29.29 -14.15
C PHE A 484 44.41 28.97 -14.31
N GLY A 485 44.01 27.70 -14.41
CA GLY A 485 42.62 27.29 -14.72
C GLY A 485 41.82 26.61 -13.60
N ASN A 486 42.43 26.37 -12.43
CA ASN A 486 41.86 25.48 -11.40
C ASN A 486 40.57 26.01 -10.75
N GLY A 487 40.46 27.32 -10.49
CA GLY A 487 39.26 27.89 -9.87
C GLY A 487 38.03 27.92 -10.79
N TYR A 488 38.25 27.95 -12.10
CA TYR A 488 37.16 27.99 -13.08
C TYR A 488 36.50 26.61 -13.27
N CYS A 489 37.31 25.55 -13.34
CA CYS A 489 36.78 24.19 -13.38
C CYS A 489 36.10 23.81 -12.05
N ASP A 490 36.66 24.21 -10.91
CA ASP A 490 36.05 24.00 -9.60
C ASP A 490 34.66 24.65 -9.50
N GLU A 491 34.53 25.91 -9.92
CA GLU A 491 33.27 26.64 -9.94
C GLU A 491 32.26 26.01 -10.93
N ALA A 492 32.72 25.54 -12.10
CA ALA A 492 31.87 24.87 -13.09
C ALA A 492 31.41 23.48 -12.62
N ALA A 493 32.28 22.70 -11.99
CA ALA A 493 31.96 21.39 -11.42
C ALA A 493 30.97 21.53 -10.26
N THR A 494 31.18 22.51 -9.38
CA THR A 494 30.25 22.81 -8.27
C THR A 494 28.86 23.18 -8.80
N ARG A 495 28.79 24.06 -9.81
CA ARG A 495 27.52 24.44 -10.45
C ARG A 495 26.79 23.24 -11.05
N LEU A 496 27.50 22.43 -11.83
CA LEU A 496 26.89 21.27 -12.48
C LEU A 496 26.43 20.24 -11.44
N ALA A 497 27.21 20.00 -10.38
CA ALA A 497 26.83 19.12 -9.28
C ALA A 497 25.55 19.59 -8.59
N CYS A 498 25.40 20.89 -8.34
CA CYS A 498 24.19 21.47 -7.77
C CYS A 498 22.97 21.30 -8.69
N TRP A 499 23.10 21.59 -9.99
CA TRP A 499 21.98 21.44 -10.93
C TRP A 499 21.54 19.99 -11.14
N ILE A 500 22.47 19.04 -11.15
CA ILE A 500 22.15 17.61 -11.23
C ILE A 500 21.42 17.15 -9.96
N SER A 501 21.82 17.67 -8.79
CA SER A 501 21.31 17.21 -7.50
C SER A 501 19.99 17.88 -7.09
N ILE A 502 19.74 19.11 -7.53
CA ILE A 502 18.61 19.95 -7.09
C ILE A 502 17.91 20.54 -8.32
N GLN A 503 17.29 19.65 -9.10
CA GLN A 503 16.61 20.02 -10.33
C GLN A 503 15.38 20.89 -10.06
N LYS A 504 15.17 21.89 -10.92
CA LYS A 504 14.00 22.76 -10.89
C LYS A 504 12.74 21.97 -11.22
N CYS A 505 11.64 22.29 -10.59
CA CYS A 505 10.35 21.74 -10.94
C CYS A 505 9.69 22.48 -12.11
N ASP A 506 8.92 21.76 -12.91
CA ASP A 506 8.10 22.33 -13.97
C ASP A 506 6.87 23.08 -13.42
N LYS A 507 6.01 23.54 -14.32
CA LYS A 507 4.82 24.32 -13.95
C LYS A 507 3.75 23.52 -13.24
N ASP A 508 3.76 22.19 -13.38
CA ASP A 508 2.80 21.29 -12.75
C ASP A 508 3.18 20.99 -11.29
N GLY A 509 4.38 21.42 -10.86
CA GLY A 509 4.78 21.45 -9.45
C GLY A 509 5.23 20.10 -8.90
N ASP A 510 5.57 19.14 -9.77
CA ASP A 510 6.10 17.83 -9.37
C ASP A 510 7.15 17.28 -10.33
N ASN A 511 7.12 17.61 -11.63
CA ASN A 511 8.10 17.05 -12.56
C ASN A 511 9.42 17.81 -12.48
N ARG A 512 10.52 17.07 -12.47
CA ARG A 512 11.89 17.57 -12.51
C ARG A 512 12.25 17.95 -13.93
N LEU A 513 12.71 19.18 -14.12
CA LEU A 513 13.31 19.62 -15.36
C LEU A 513 14.74 19.07 -15.45
N ARG A 514 15.08 18.52 -16.63
CA ARG A 514 16.46 18.08 -16.94
C ARG A 514 17.45 19.24 -16.86
N VAL A 515 18.72 18.96 -16.63
CA VAL A 515 19.76 20.00 -16.58
C VAL A 515 19.99 20.55 -17.99
N CYS A 516 20.16 21.86 -18.18
CA CYS A 516 20.35 22.38 -19.53
C CYS A 516 21.62 21.80 -20.18
N HIS A 517 21.54 21.42 -21.45
CA HIS A 517 22.67 20.93 -22.25
C HIS A 517 23.88 21.88 -22.17
N SER A 518 23.62 23.20 -22.18
CA SER A 518 24.63 24.25 -22.08
C SER A 518 25.44 24.21 -20.76
N ALA A 519 24.85 23.74 -19.65
CA ALA A 519 25.57 23.60 -18.38
C ALA A 519 26.58 22.45 -18.44
N CYS A 520 26.23 21.33 -19.08
CA CYS A 520 27.15 20.23 -19.32
C CYS A 520 28.31 20.65 -20.24
N GLN A 521 28.02 21.35 -21.34
CA GLN A 521 29.05 21.87 -22.23
C GLN A 521 30.00 22.85 -21.52
N ALA A 522 29.47 23.74 -20.69
CA ALA A 522 30.27 24.70 -19.93
C ALA A 522 31.24 23.99 -18.97
N TYR A 523 30.81 22.91 -18.31
CA TYR A 523 31.68 22.08 -17.48
C TYR A 523 32.77 21.38 -18.30
N ASN A 524 32.41 20.71 -19.41
CA ASN A 524 33.38 20.04 -20.29
C ASN A 524 34.45 21.02 -20.78
N LEU A 525 34.06 22.23 -21.16
CA LEU A 525 34.97 23.29 -21.60
C LEU A 525 35.87 23.80 -20.46
N ALA A 526 35.30 24.05 -19.28
CA ALA A 526 36.04 24.55 -18.13
C ALA A 526 37.07 23.55 -17.59
N CYS A 527 36.73 22.26 -17.62
CA CYS A 527 37.50 21.18 -17.01
C CYS A 527 38.31 20.35 -18.01
N GLY A 528 38.11 20.52 -19.32
CA GLY A 528 38.67 19.62 -20.33
C GLY A 528 38.15 18.18 -20.20
N ALA A 529 36.90 18.03 -19.74
CA ALA A 529 36.25 16.75 -19.54
C ALA A 529 35.52 16.29 -20.81
N SER A 530 35.01 15.05 -20.79
CA SER A 530 34.27 14.45 -21.92
C SER A 530 32.99 13.78 -21.42
N LEU A 531 32.22 14.51 -20.60
CA LEU A 531 30.89 14.07 -20.18
C LEU A 531 29.96 14.05 -21.39
N ASP A 532 29.16 13.00 -21.53
CA ASP A 532 28.17 12.91 -22.61
C ASP A 532 26.98 13.82 -22.33
N CYS A 533 26.95 14.98 -22.99
CA CYS A 533 25.86 15.95 -22.86
C CYS A 533 24.63 15.57 -23.69
N SER A 534 24.70 14.51 -24.50
CA SER A 534 23.57 14.06 -25.33
C SER A 534 22.61 13.14 -24.56
N ASP A 535 22.97 12.69 -23.36
CA ASP A 535 22.12 11.87 -22.49
C ASP A 535 20.84 12.63 -22.08
N GLN A 536 19.75 12.34 -22.79
CA GLN A 536 18.44 12.95 -22.60
C GLN A 536 17.73 12.48 -21.32
N THR A 537 18.30 11.58 -20.53
CA THR A 537 17.79 11.24 -19.20
C THR A 537 18.24 12.26 -18.15
N LEU A 538 19.36 12.95 -18.37
CA LEU A 538 19.94 13.91 -17.44
C LEU A 538 19.95 15.33 -17.98
N PHE A 539 20.24 15.48 -19.28
CA PHE A 539 20.39 16.77 -19.95
C PHE A 539 19.25 17.08 -20.92
N SER A 540 18.97 18.37 -21.10
CA SER A 540 18.04 18.87 -22.10
C SER A 540 18.56 18.61 -23.52
N GLY A 541 17.70 18.82 -24.52
CA GLY A 541 18.14 18.91 -25.92
C GLY A 541 18.98 20.17 -26.17
N GLU A 542 19.73 20.20 -27.28
CA GLU A 542 20.52 21.39 -27.68
C GLU A 542 19.64 22.61 -27.99
N GLU A 543 18.40 22.38 -28.44
CA GLU A 543 17.45 23.43 -28.86
C GLU A 543 16.46 23.86 -27.75
N GLU A 544 16.47 23.21 -26.58
CA GLU A 544 15.57 23.54 -25.46
C GLU A 544 16.03 24.84 -24.76
N GLY A 545 15.12 25.81 -24.61
CA GLY A 545 15.43 27.15 -24.06
C GLY A 545 15.58 27.18 -22.53
N GLU A 546 16.24 28.23 -22.00
CA GLU A 546 16.59 28.37 -20.56
C GLU A 546 15.40 28.31 -19.57
N GLY A 547 14.16 28.43 -20.04
CA GLY A 547 12.95 28.29 -19.22
C GLY A 547 12.35 26.88 -19.13
N GLN A 548 12.93 25.90 -19.84
CA GLN A 548 12.44 24.52 -19.93
C GLN A 548 13.41 23.49 -19.33
N CYS A 549 14.52 23.95 -18.74
CA CYS A 549 15.56 23.11 -18.15
C CYS A 549 16.10 23.73 -16.85
N THR A 550 16.72 22.90 -16.02
CA THR A 550 17.40 23.30 -14.79
C THR A 550 18.78 23.85 -15.10
N GLY A 551 18.98 25.14 -14.87
CA GLY A 551 20.30 25.75 -14.80
C GLY A 551 21.03 25.86 -16.13
N SER A 552 21.29 27.08 -16.61
CA SER A 552 22.09 27.30 -17.83
C SER A 552 23.57 27.56 -17.52
N GLY A 553 24.43 27.26 -18.49
CA GLY A 553 25.86 27.53 -18.40
C GLY A 553 26.18 28.99 -18.73
N GLU A 554 26.75 29.76 -17.78
CA GLU A 554 27.37 31.05 -18.11
C GLU A 554 28.76 30.81 -18.72
N MET A 555 28.88 30.99 -20.04
CA MET A 555 30.19 31.03 -20.70
C MET A 555 30.90 32.34 -20.33
N LYS A 556 31.84 32.28 -19.39
CA LYS A 556 32.83 33.36 -19.20
C LYS A 556 34.06 33.01 -20.03
N PRO A 557 34.28 33.65 -21.20
CA PRO A 557 35.49 33.41 -21.96
C PRO A 557 36.70 33.81 -21.10
N SER A 558 37.67 32.90 -21.00
CA SER A 558 38.96 33.16 -20.35
C SER A 558 39.59 34.43 -20.94
N TRP A 559 40.34 35.17 -20.13
CA TRP A 559 41.09 36.35 -20.57
C TRP A 559 42.02 36.05 -21.78
N PHE A 560 42.45 34.79 -21.93
CA PHE A 560 43.23 34.31 -23.08
C PHE A 560 42.43 34.33 -24.39
N THR A 561 41.15 33.95 -24.37
CA THR A 561 40.25 34.05 -25.52
C THR A 561 39.93 35.50 -25.90
N ARG A 562 39.91 36.42 -24.92
CA ARG A 562 39.85 37.89 -25.17
C ARG A 562 41.14 38.45 -25.78
N MET A 563 42.28 37.80 -25.56
CA MET A 563 43.55 38.19 -26.17
C MET A 563 43.70 37.64 -27.59
N LEU A 564 43.32 36.39 -27.83
CA LEU A 564 43.37 35.78 -29.17
C LEU A 564 42.41 36.47 -30.16
N SER A 565 41.25 36.91 -29.69
CA SER A 565 40.33 37.76 -30.47
C SER A 565 40.86 39.18 -30.70
N ARG A 566 41.83 39.66 -29.90
CA ARG A 566 42.54 40.92 -30.17
C ARG A 566 43.71 40.74 -31.15
N PHE A 567 44.29 39.55 -31.26
CA PHE A 567 45.35 39.26 -32.24
C PHE A 567 44.84 38.84 -33.62
N TYR A 568 43.56 38.49 -33.76
CA TYR A 568 42.93 38.25 -35.06
C TYR A 568 42.27 39.50 -35.68
N ILE A 569 42.26 40.64 -34.97
CA ILE A 569 41.78 41.95 -35.47
C ILE A 569 42.98 42.82 -35.90
N SER A 570 43.86 42.27 -36.73
CA SER A 570 44.84 43.06 -37.49
C SER A 570 44.93 42.68 -38.98
N SER A 571 44.14 41.72 -39.45
CA SER A 571 43.92 41.51 -40.88
C SER A 571 42.44 41.26 -41.13
N ILE A 572 41.84 42.01 -42.04
CA ILE A 572 40.41 42.05 -42.44
C ILE A 572 39.66 43.23 -41.83
N SER A 573 40.03 44.41 -42.34
CA SER A 573 39.14 45.56 -42.43
C SER A 573 38.28 45.41 -43.71
N LEU A 574 37.01 45.83 -43.59
CA LEU A 574 36.03 46.16 -44.64
C LEU A 574 35.22 45.02 -45.30
N LYS A 575 34.06 44.69 -44.69
CA LYS A 575 32.72 44.96 -45.27
C LYS A 575 31.56 44.65 -44.29
N GLY A 576 30.76 45.69 -43.99
CA GLY A 576 29.33 45.75 -43.57
C GLY A 576 28.90 45.04 -42.27
N MET A 577 28.65 45.71 -41.13
CA MET A 577 27.51 46.57 -40.72
C MET A 577 26.11 45.93 -40.62
N PHE A 578 25.68 45.77 -39.35
CA PHE A 578 24.34 45.99 -38.75
C PHE A 578 23.08 45.29 -39.28
N VAL A 579 22.45 44.49 -38.40
CA VAL A 579 20.97 44.44 -38.29
C VAL A 579 20.57 44.52 -36.81
N LYS A 580 19.76 45.54 -36.49
CA LYS A 580 19.18 45.85 -35.19
C LYS A 580 17.79 45.22 -35.08
N TYR A 581 17.45 44.76 -33.87
CA TYR A 581 16.13 44.34 -33.39
C TYR A 581 14.96 45.24 -33.82
N ARG A 582 13.76 44.65 -33.99
CA ARG A 582 12.49 45.35 -33.75
C ARG A 582 11.41 44.42 -33.21
N GLN A 583 10.75 44.90 -32.15
CA GLN A 583 9.53 44.39 -31.52
C GLN A 583 8.38 44.22 -32.53
N LEU A 584 7.71 43.06 -32.47
CA LEU A 584 6.32 42.87 -32.05
C LEU A 584 6.08 41.38 -31.81
#